data_AF-A0A846CWT2-F1
#
_entry.id   AF-A0A846CWT2-F1
#
_cell.length_a   1.000
_cell.length_b   1.000
_cell.length_c   1.000
_cell.angle_alpha   90.00
_cell.angle_beta   90.00
_cell.angle_gamma   90.00
#
_symmetry.space_group_name_H-M   'P 1'
#
loop_
_entity.id
_entity.type
_entity.pdbx_description
1 polymer ?
#
loop_
_entity_poly.entity_id
_entity_poly.type
_entity_poly.pdbx_seq_one_letter_code
_entity_poly.pdbx_strand_id
1 'polypeptide(L)' 'ELVATGVPKDRIVLAFHPPEIREHTGYAIA' A
#
# COMPACT_ATOMS: atom_id res chain seq x y z
N GLU A 1 -0.25 -13.52 -0.32
CA GLU A 1 -0.71 -12.13 -0.50
C GLU A 1 -0.99 -11.55 0.89
N LEU A 2 -0.32 -10.46 1.30
CA LEU A 2 -0.44 -9.91 2.67
C LEU A 2 -1.89 -9.58 3.07
N VAL A 3 -2.69 -9.13 2.10
CA VAL A 3 -4.13 -8.86 2.28
C VAL A 3 -4.89 -10.15 2.60
N ALA A 4 -4.63 -11.24 1.87
CA ALA A 4 -5.26 -12.54 2.12
C ALA A 4 -4.90 -13.14 3.49
N THR A 5 -3.76 -12.74 4.06
CA THR A 5 -3.35 -13.13 5.42
C THR A 5 -3.88 -12.19 6.51
N GLY A 6 -4.74 -11.22 6.16
CA GLY A 6 -5.39 -10.31 7.10
C GLY A 6 -4.64 -9.02 7.41
N VAL A 7 -3.59 -8.68 6.64
CA VAL A 7 -2.91 -7.38 6.78
C VAL A 7 -3.73 -6.31 6.04
N PRO A 8 -4.26 -5.29 6.73
CA PRO A 8 -5.01 -4.20 6.09
C PRO A 8 -4.15 -3.42 5.09
N LYS A 9 -4.77 -2.90 4.02
CA LYS A 9 -4.08 -2.17 2.94
C LYS A 9 -3.39 -0.89 3.41
N ASP A 10 -3.95 -0.23 4.42
CA ASP A 10 -3.41 0.98 5.06
C ASP A 10 -2.15 0.72 5.92
N ARG A 11 -1.70 -0.54 6.01
CA ARG A 11 -0.42 -0.94 6.65
C ARG A 11 0.60 -1.51 5.67
N ILE A 12 0.33 -1.42 4.37
CA ILE A 12 1.19 -1.95 3.32
C ILE A 12 1.59 -0.80 2.41
N VAL A 13 2.90 -0.55 2.27
CA VAL A 13 3.43 0.48 1.36
C VAL A 13 3.94 -0.17 0.09
N LEU A 14 3.45 0.28 -1.06
CA LEU A 14 3.97 -0.14 -2.37
C LEU A 14 5.23 0.68 -2.71
N ALA A 15 6.36 0.33 -2.08
CA ALA A 15 7.59 1.12 -2.14
C ALA A 15 8.22 1.26 -3.54
N PHE A 16 7.86 0.39 -4.48
CA PHE A 16 8.29 0.45 -5.88
C PHE A 16 7.55 1.52 -6.70
N HIS A 17 6.46 2.08 -6.18
CA HIS A 17 5.77 3.23 -6.76
C HIS A 17 6.32 4.55 -6.19
N PRO A 18 6.53 5.59 -7.02
CA PRO A 18 6.85 6.94 -6.55
C PRO A 18 5.84 7.43 -5.50
N PRO A 19 6.26 8.22 -4.50
CA PRO A 19 5.36 8.71 -3.45
C PRO A 19 4.11 9.39 -4.00
N GLU A 20 4.25 10.19 -5.06
CA GLU A 20 3.14 10.97 -5.65
C GLU A 20 1.99 10.10 -6.18
N ILE A 21 2.24 8.83 -6.52
CA ILE A 21 1.20 7.97 -7.09
C ILE A 21 0.57 7.03 -6.05
N ARG A 22 1.18 6.90 -4.86
CA ARG A 22 0.70 5.96 -3.82
C ARG A 22 -0.70 6.32 -3.33
N GLU A 23 -1.03 7.61 -3.28
CA GLU A 23 -2.35 8.09 -2.89
C GLU A 23 -3.50 7.53 -3.77
N HIS A 24 -3.20 7.15 -5.02
CA HIS A 24 -4.18 6.59 -5.96
C HIS A 24 -4.28 5.06 -5.90
N THR A 25 -3.42 4.39 -5.12
CA THR A 25 -3.35 2.92 -5.08
C THR A 25 -4.30 2.29 -4.07
N GLY A 26 -4.82 3.07 -3.11
CA GLY A 26 -5.60 2.56 -1.97
C GLY A 26 -4.77 1.76 -0.95
N TYR A 27 -3.44 1.84 -1.03
CA TYR A 27 -2.48 1.34 -0.06
C TYR A 27 -1.87 2.50 0.75
N ALA A 28 -1.06 2.19 1.75
CA ALA A 28 -0.40 3.21 2.57
C ALA A 28 0.61 4.04 1.74
N ILE A 29 0.72 5.32 2.09
CA ILE A 29 1.69 6.25 1.48
C ILE A 29 3.08 6.08 2.12
N ALA A 30 3.11 6.03 3.46
CA ALA A 30 4.29 5.89 4.32
C ALA A 30 3.92 5.15 5.60
#